data_AF-A0A812IYJ0-F1
#
_entry.id   AF-A0A812IYJ0-F1
#
_cell.length_a   1.000
_cell.length_b   1.000
_cell.length_c   1.000
_cell.angle_alpha   90.00
_cell.angle_beta   90.00
_cell.angle_gamma   90.00
#
_symmetry.space_group_name_H-M   'P 1'
#
loop_
_entity.id
_entity.type
_entity.pdbx_description
1 polymer ?
#
loop_
_entity_poly.entity_id
_entity_poly.type
_entity_poly.pdbx_seq_one_letter_code
_entity_poly.pdbx_strand_id
1 'polypeptide(L)'
;VADEEGVQNKCFHFLHSYIGVRGAISPEISHPKWNCWKRAVKHSNMNYDLMRLTIAANHGHGTRLTGERVTMRREYLETWLEKQDEQYFDEISEEINHDRGERGMTSDAVQASMTDFLESPLIKRRVHFAKNKSWFGCLTCFKMLLRDWTVLREAARAVVADEEELQAGAAVDEAEDADEAAEAEEEARNAAGKQTKSDFYAAYKKAGPHQMQLDILSDDRLRCSAEILCRVTRPLHKLYQSDLQAQKEGLEEMLQWNAKRSVGSSLKASNEILASTSNPALYMAMKMTPHCNPCATPDMLPDETELAQKAFTFATNLAGNFAWSEMLHQFTLPLAAGALLLADRDQAQRALRRIGTLIDAVVKAEDMLKTKPLLGQLLKDLAFQEESLAREVMIRLRRAQYNLDHPEAQTVAQLMRRFFGGSSSTKEILESCFGHLADVVSRSNKNKRTSRLGLWLYCTSSGFIKSSGMKQHLPDSSEWLAWLSRFGNAKDEWMQKFNTAFNVAATPLPQAQDMEFPKTVEGVVKTKWRLAGPLSHYRSSAAACYLLKESDSGFRNLTMAWASLWPQFRYSIVQCPHFCSSISGSAAA
;
A
#
# COMPACT_ATOMS: atom_id res chain seq x y z
N VAL A 1 1.35 15.51 2.87
CA VAL A 1 0.94 14.09 2.81
C VAL A 1 1.45 13.26 4.00
N ALA A 2 2.75 13.20 4.32
CA ALA A 2 3.21 12.41 5.48
C ALA A 2 2.85 13.00 6.87
N ASP A 3 2.72 14.32 6.99
CA ASP A 3 2.31 14.98 8.26
C ASP A 3 0.79 15.13 8.43
N GLU A 4 0.02 15.00 7.34
CA GLU A 4 -1.44 15.14 7.39
C GLU A 4 -2.10 13.88 7.99
N GLU A 5 -1.57 12.69 7.67
CA GLU A 5 -2.06 11.42 8.23
C GLU A 5 -1.93 11.36 9.77
N GLY A 6 -0.87 11.95 10.33
CA GLY A 6 -0.63 11.94 11.78
C GLY A 6 -1.67 12.76 12.56
N VAL A 7 -2.01 13.95 12.09
CA VAL A 7 -3.05 14.79 12.71
C VAL A 7 -4.45 14.20 12.50
N GLN A 8 -4.70 13.63 11.31
CA GLN A 8 -5.97 13.00 10.97
C GLN A 8 -6.25 11.77 11.83
N ASN A 9 -5.27 10.88 11.99
CA ASN A 9 -5.38 9.69 12.84
C ASN A 9 -5.62 10.04 14.31
N LYS A 10 -4.98 11.11 14.81
CA LYS A 10 -5.23 11.63 16.16
C LYS A 10 -6.67 12.14 16.29
N CYS A 11 -7.17 12.86 15.29
CA CYS A 11 -8.55 13.37 15.27
C CYS A 11 -9.58 12.22 15.20
N PHE A 12 -9.33 11.18 14.40
CA PHE A 12 -10.20 9.99 14.35
C PHE A 12 -10.19 9.20 15.65
N HIS A 13 -9.02 8.96 16.26
CA HIS A 13 -8.95 8.33 17.58
C HIS A 13 -9.70 9.13 18.64
N PHE A 14 -9.57 10.45 18.60
CA PHE A 14 -10.36 11.33 19.45
C PHE A 14 -11.87 11.13 19.23
N LEU A 15 -12.32 11.14 17.97
CA LEU A 15 -13.73 10.98 17.63
C LEU A 15 -14.30 9.62 18.04
N HIS A 16 -13.56 8.54 17.85
CA HIS A 16 -14.04 7.20 18.19
C HIS A 16 -13.93 6.90 19.68
N SER A 17 -12.76 7.10 20.27
CA SER A 17 -12.48 6.67 21.64
C SER A 17 -13.03 7.64 22.69
N TYR A 18 -13.14 8.95 22.38
CA TYR A 18 -13.56 9.96 23.35
C TYR A 18 -14.95 10.52 23.05
N ILE A 19 -15.27 10.70 21.76
CA ILE A 19 -16.58 11.23 21.34
C ILE A 19 -17.60 10.10 21.11
N GLY A 20 -17.16 8.85 20.96
CA GLY A 20 -18.05 7.71 20.72
C GLY A 20 -18.74 7.76 19.36
N VAL A 21 -18.15 8.46 18.38
CA VAL A 21 -18.67 8.51 17.01
C VAL A 21 -18.73 7.09 16.46
N ARG A 22 -19.89 6.73 15.92
CA ARG A 22 -20.06 5.48 15.19
C ARG A 22 -19.28 5.56 13.89
N GLY A 23 -18.25 4.74 13.78
CA GLY A 23 -17.53 4.52 12.54
C GLY A 23 -16.39 3.56 12.77
N ALA A 24 -15.64 3.31 11.72
CA ALA A 24 -14.43 2.52 11.78
C ALA A 24 -13.38 3.17 10.89
N ILE A 25 -12.13 3.08 11.30
CA ILE A 25 -11.01 3.56 10.50
C ILE A 25 -10.78 2.50 9.42
N SER A 26 -11.22 2.79 8.20
CA SER A 26 -10.84 1.99 7.05
C SER A 26 -9.41 2.37 6.66
N PRO A 27 -8.45 1.43 6.57
CA PRO A 27 -7.20 1.73 5.92
C PRO A 27 -7.49 2.21 4.50
N GLU A 28 -6.68 3.16 4.03
CA GLU A 28 -6.68 3.52 2.61
C GLU A 28 -6.71 2.27 1.74
N ILE A 29 -7.49 2.30 0.68
CA ILE A 29 -7.71 1.11 -0.14
C ILE A 29 -6.56 0.87 -1.14
N SER A 30 -5.95 1.96 -1.60
CA SER A 30 -4.95 1.97 -2.67
C SER A 30 -3.52 2.18 -2.17
N HIS A 31 -3.32 2.97 -1.11
CA HIS A 31 -2.00 3.26 -0.54
C HIS A 31 -1.31 2.12 0.21
N PRO A 32 -1.99 1.10 0.78
CA PRO A 32 -1.31 -0.01 1.42
C PRO A 32 -0.40 -0.73 0.43
N LYS A 33 -0.82 -0.91 -0.83
CA LYS A 33 0.00 -1.55 -1.86
C LYS A 33 1.30 -0.76 -2.11
N TRP A 34 1.20 0.58 -2.16
CA TRP A 34 2.36 1.47 -2.26
C TRP A 34 3.30 1.36 -1.04
N ASN A 35 2.74 1.41 0.16
CA ASN A 35 3.51 1.30 1.39
C ASN A 35 4.12 -0.09 1.58
N CYS A 36 3.49 -1.14 1.05
CA CYS A 36 4.05 -2.50 1.00
C CYS A 36 5.24 -2.57 0.05
N TRP A 37 5.12 -1.99 -1.14
CA TRP A 37 6.22 -1.92 -2.10
C TRP A 37 7.41 -1.12 -1.58
N LYS A 38 7.20 0.10 -1.06
CA LYS A 38 8.29 0.90 -0.47
C LYS A 38 9.02 0.17 0.67
N ARG A 39 8.26 -0.47 1.56
CA ARG A 39 8.86 -1.26 2.65
C ARG A 39 9.63 -2.46 2.11
N ALA A 40 9.13 -3.11 1.06
CA ALA A 40 9.83 -4.21 0.40
C ALA A 40 11.15 -3.75 -0.24
N VAL A 41 11.13 -2.65 -1.01
CA VAL A 41 12.35 -2.03 -1.57
C VAL A 41 13.35 -1.73 -0.45
N LYS A 42 12.89 -1.15 0.66
CA LYS A 42 13.75 -0.83 1.80
C LYS A 42 14.32 -2.05 2.51
N HIS A 43 13.51 -3.07 2.79
CA HIS A 43 13.95 -4.27 3.50
C HIS A 43 14.80 -5.19 2.64
N SER A 44 14.77 -5.03 1.31
CA SER A 44 15.60 -5.75 0.36
C SER A 44 16.81 -4.95 -0.12
N ASN A 45 17.13 -3.83 0.55
CA ASN A 45 18.25 -2.95 0.19
C ASN A 45 18.24 -2.41 -1.25
N MET A 46 17.08 -2.34 -1.91
CA MET A 46 16.94 -1.87 -3.29
C MET A 46 16.68 -0.36 -3.41
N ASN A 47 16.80 0.41 -2.32
CA ASN A 47 16.52 1.86 -2.36
C ASN A 47 17.49 2.61 -3.28
N TYR A 48 18.76 2.20 -3.28
CA TYR A 48 19.79 2.84 -4.09
C TYR A 48 19.60 2.51 -5.58
N ASP A 49 19.31 1.25 -5.90
CA ASP A 49 18.93 0.82 -7.26
C ASP A 49 17.71 1.62 -7.75
N LEU A 50 16.67 1.70 -6.91
CA LEU A 50 15.45 2.43 -7.23
C LEU A 50 15.75 3.91 -7.53
N MET A 51 16.66 4.53 -6.77
CA MET A 51 17.08 5.91 -6.99
C MET A 51 17.77 6.06 -8.34
N ARG A 52 18.77 5.23 -8.66
CA ARG A 52 19.51 5.27 -9.93
C ARG A 52 18.59 5.04 -11.12
N LEU A 53 17.70 4.05 -11.05
CA LEU A 53 16.69 3.80 -12.08
C LEU A 53 15.73 4.97 -12.26
N THR A 54 15.35 5.64 -11.17
CA THR A 54 14.50 6.84 -11.23
C THR A 54 15.24 8.01 -11.88
N ILE A 55 16.55 8.15 -11.63
CA ILE A 55 17.40 9.14 -12.31
C ILE A 55 17.46 8.81 -13.81
N ALA A 56 17.73 7.54 -14.17
CA ALA A 56 17.79 7.07 -15.55
C ALA A 56 16.52 7.39 -16.32
N ALA A 57 15.36 7.00 -15.76
CA ALA A 57 14.06 7.23 -16.36
C ALA A 57 13.72 8.72 -16.51
N ASN A 58 14.20 9.56 -15.58
CA ASN A 58 13.93 10.99 -15.57
C ASN A 58 15.00 11.83 -16.29
N HIS A 59 16.11 11.24 -16.74
CA HIS A 59 17.15 11.95 -17.48
C HIS A 59 16.57 12.64 -18.73
N GLY A 60 15.61 11.98 -19.39
CA GLY A 60 14.81 12.52 -20.51
C GLY A 60 13.84 13.67 -20.17
N HIS A 61 13.74 14.10 -18.90
CA HIS A 61 12.74 15.08 -18.45
C HIS A 61 13.27 16.42 -17.95
N GLY A 62 14.59 16.57 -17.77
CA GLY A 62 15.19 17.77 -17.22
C GLY A 62 14.86 19.05 -17.99
N THR A 63 14.98 20.21 -17.33
CA THR A 63 14.81 21.55 -17.92
C THR A 63 15.71 21.83 -19.13
N ARG A 64 16.69 20.96 -19.37
CA ARG A 64 17.67 21.03 -20.45
C ARG A 64 17.27 20.31 -21.75
N LEU A 65 16.12 19.63 -21.82
CA LEU A 65 15.65 18.96 -23.04
C LEU A 65 14.53 19.77 -23.73
N THR A 66 14.92 20.92 -24.28
CA THR A 66 14.20 21.55 -25.39
C THR A 66 14.31 20.65 -26.64
N GLY A 67 13.42 20.80 -27.62
CA GLY A 67 13.40 19.92 -28.81
C GLY A 67 14.75 19.82 -29.53
N GLU A 68 15.56 20.88 -29.48
CA GLU A 68 16.91 20.97 -30.02
C GLU A 68 17.87 19.90 -29.47
N ARG A 69 17.84 19.60 -28.17
CA ARG A 69 18.73 18.58 -27.59
C ARG A 69 18.29 17.14 -27.87
N VAL A 70 17.00 16.93 -28.14
CA VAL A 70 16.52 15.63 -28.64
C VAL A 70 17.08 15.41 -30.04
N THR A 71 17.08 16.45 -30.87
CA THR A 71 17.74 16.43 -32.19
C THR A 71 19.24 16.19 -32.06
N MET A 72 19.95 16.91 -31.20
CA MET A 72 21.39 16.68 -30.98
C MET A 72 21.69 15.25 -30.54
N ARG A 73 20.96 14.69 -29.57
CA ARG A 73 21.17 13.29 -29.15
C ARG A 73 21.00 12.33 -30.33
N ARG A 74 20.01 12.58 -31.19
CA ARG A 74 19.78 11.79 -32.39
C ARG A 74 20.95 11.91 -33.36
N GLU A 75 21.42 13.13 -33.62
CA GLU A 75 22.56 13.42 -34.50
C GLU A 75 23.87 12.80 -33.97
N TYR A 76 24.13 12.88 -32.67
CA TYR A 76 25.29 12.24 -32.03
C TYR A 76 25.21 10.72 -32.12
N LEU A 77 24.03 10.13 -31.87
CA LEU A 77 23.85 8.69 -32.02
C LEU A 77 24.03 8.26 -33.48
N GLU A 78 23.49 9.00 -34.44
CA GLU A 78 23.63 8.73 -35.87
C GLU A 78 25.11 8.75 -36.28
N THR A 79 25.83 9.81 -35.93
CA THR A 79 27.28 9.95 -36.20
C THR A 79 28.10 8.86 -35.51
N TRP A 80 27.75 8.48 -34.28
CA TRP A 80 28.41 7.41 -33.54
C TRP A 80 28.23 6.07 -34.24
N LEU A 81 27.01 5.74 -34.66
CA LEU A 81 26.68 4.48 -35.32
C LEU A 81 27.32 4.37 -36.72
N GLU A 82 27.46 5.48 -37.45
CA GLU A 82 28.17 5.51 -38.74
C GLU A 82 29.66 5.12 -38.64
N LYS A 83 30.27 5.31 -37.45
CA LYS A 83 31.67 4.95 -37.18
C LYS A 83 31.86 3.48 -36.80
N GLN A 84 30.80 2.72 -36.53
CA GLN A 84 30.89 1.34 -36.02
C GLN A 84 30.94 0.30 -37.16
N ASP A 85 31.48 -0.88 -36.86
CA ASP A 85 31.59 -1.99 -37.81
C ASP A 85 30.42 -3.00 -37.69
N GLU A 86 30.38 -3.98 -38.60
CA GLU A 86 29.35 -5.03 -38.63
C GLU A 86 29.35 -5.88 -37.35
N GLN A 87 30.52 -6.16 -36.79
CA GLN A 87 30.65 -6.93 -35.55
C GLN A 87 29.97 -6.21 -34.38
N TYR A 88 30.13 -4.89 -34.26
CA TYR A 88 29.43 -4.11 -33.26
C TYR A 88 27.90 -4.23 -33.40
N PHE A 89 27.38 -4.17 -34.64
CA PHE A 89 25.94 -4.33 -34.88
C PHE A 89 25.43 -5.74 -34.53
N ASP A 90 26.22 -6.77 -34.77
CA ASP A 90 25.91 -8.14 -34.32
C ASP A 90 25.79 -8.21 -32.80
N GLU A 91 26.77 -7.69 -32.06
CA GLU A 91 26.81 -7.74 -30.60
C GLU A 91 25.64 -6.98 -29.96
N ILE A 92 25.35 -5.75 -30.42
CA ILE A 92 24.23 -4.97 -29.87
C ILE A 92 22.86 -5.54 -30.29
N SER A 93 22.78 -6.25 -31.43
CA SER A 93 21.53 -6.86 -31.89
C SER A 93 21.00 -7.88 -30.89
N GLU A 94 21.88 -8.70 -30.34
CA GLU A 94 21.54 -9.73 -29.36
C GLU A 94 21.02 -9.07 -28.07
N GLU A 95 21.65 -7.98 -27.65
CA GLU A 95 21.22 -7.25 -26.46
C GLU A 95 19.86 -6.57 -26.63
N ILE A 96 19.60 -5.98 -27.79
CA ILE A 96 18.31 -5.32 -28.08
C ILE A 96 17.19 -6.34 -28.21
N ASN A 97 17.45 -7.46 -28.88
CA ASN A 97 16.54 -8.60 -28.90
C ASN A 97 16.20 -9.04 -27.47
N HIS A 98 17.21 -9.10 -26.61
CA HIS A 98 17.04 -9.45 -25.21
C HIS A 98 16.20 -8.41 -24.43
N ASP A 99 16.51 -7.12 -24.56
CA ASP A 99 15.74 -6.00 -23.97
C ASP A 99 14.25 -6.05 -24.37
N ARG A 100 13.98 -6.28 -25.66
CA ARG A 100 12.62 -6.29 -26.23
C ARG A 100 11.89 -7.61 -25.99
N GLY A 101 12.61 -8.66 -25.60
CA GLY A 101 12.09 -10.02 -25.48
C GLY A 101 11.69 -10.61 -26.83
N GLU A 102 12.34 -10.16 -27.91
CA GLU A 102 12.13 -10.62 -29.28
C GLU A 102 13.14 -11.74 -29.61
N ARG A 103 12.74 -12.68 -30.46
CA ARG A 103 13.62 -13.74 -30.95
C ARG A 103 13.83 -13.56 -32.45
N GLY A 104 15.08 -13.39 -32.87
CA GLY A 104 15.45 -13.53 -34.28
C GLY A 104 15.46 -12.25 -35.10
N MET A 105 15.77 -11.09 -34.53
CA MET A 105 16.22 -9.95 -35.34
C MET A 105 17.64 -10.28 -35.84
N THR A 106 17.79 -10.48 -37.15
CA THR A 106 19.10 -10.75 -37.79
C THR A 106 19.94 -9.48 -37.85
N SER A 107 21.25 -9.60 -38.04
CA SER A 107 22.16 -8.45 -38.22
C SER A 107 21.69 -7.47 -39.31
N ASP A 108 21.27 -8.00 -40.47
CA ASP A 108 20.68 -7.22 -41.56
C ASP A 108 19.42 -6.43 -41.12
N ALA A 109 18.63 -7.00 -40.20
CA ALA A 109 17.47 -6.31 -39.63
C ALA A 109 17.89 -5.23 -38.64
N VAL A 110 19.08 -5.32 -38.04
CA VAL A 110 19.65 -4.32 -37.10
C VAL A 110 20.29 -3.14 -37.84
N GLN A 111 20.89 -3.36 -39.01
CA GLN A 111 21.35 -2.24 -39.84
C GLN A 111 20.16 -1.47 -40.45
N ALA A 112 19.10 -2.18 -40.90
CA ALA A 112 17.81 -1.56 -41.19
C ALA A 112 17.15 -0.93 -39.93
N SER A 113 17.53 -1.43 -38.75
CA SER A 113 17.15 -0.89 -37.43
C SER A 113 17.93 0.38 -37.05
N MET A 114 18.97 0.85 -37.77
CA MET A 114 19.51 2.21 -37.50
C MET A 114 18.40 3.25 -37.51
N THR A 115 17.46 3.11 -38.45
CA THR A 115 16.23 3.92 -38.43
C THR A 115 15.41 3.64 -37.17
N ASP A 116 15.15 2.38 -36.82
CA ASP A 116 14.36 1.97 -35.64
C ASP A 116 14.99 2.39 -34.28
N PHE A 117 16.32 2.48 -34.16
CA PHE A 117 17.05 3.07 -33.03
C PHE A 117 16.69 4.55 -32.87
N LEU A 118 16.82 5.32 -33.95
CA LEU A 118 16.44 6.73 -33.99
C LEU A 118 14.91 6.90 -33.86
N GLU A 119 14.14 5.86 -34.18
CA GLU A 119 12.69 5.80 -34.01
C GLU A 119 12.21 5.35 -32.64
N SER A 120 13.11 4.87 -31.76
CA SER A 120 12.72 4.40 -30.43
C SER A 120 11.90 5.49 -29.72
N PRO A 121 10.76 5.15 -29.10
CA PRO A 121 9.91 6.12 -28.42
C PRO A 121 10.64 6.94 -27.35
N LEU A 122 11.72 6.41 -26.75
CA LEU A 122 12.53 7.11 -25.77
C LEU A 122 13.54 8.10 -26.38
N ILE A 123 13.87 7.93 -27.66
CA ILE A 123 14.64 8.89 -28.46
C ILE A 123 13.69 9.94 -29.05
N LYS A 124 12.57 9.52 -29.65
CA LYS A 124 11.62 10.43 -30.33
C LYS A 124 10.76 11.28 -29.40
N ARG A 125 10.39 10.77 -28.23
CA ARG A 125 9.37 11.40 -27.37
C ARG A 125 9.88 11.60 -25.96
N ARG A 126 9.32 12.62 -25.30
CA ARG A 126 9.48 12.78 -23.86
C ARG A 126 8.93 11.52 -23.18
N VAL A 127 9.76 10.87 -22.38
CA VAL A 127 9.45 9.63 -21.65
C VAL A 127 8.27 9.86 -20.69
N HIS A 128 7.77 8.83 -20.03
CA HIS A 128 6.93 9.06 -18.86
C HIS A 128 7.80 9.55 -17.70
N PHE A 129 7.35 10.63 -17.04
CA PHE A 129 8.07 11.15 -15.88
C PHE A 129 7.77 10.27 -14.68
N ALA A 130 8.81 9.64 -14.11
CA ALA A 130 8.70 8.91 -12.87
C ALA A 130 8.51 9.92 -11.72
N LYS A 131 7.26 10.35 -11.49
CA LYS A 131 6.89 11.16 -10.34
C LYS A 131 6.97 10.31 -9.07
N ASN A 132 7.72 10.79 -8.08
CA ASN A 132 7.92 10.18 -6.76
C ASN A 132 6.64 9.75 -6.01
N LYS A 133 5.45 10.19 -6.45
CA LYS A 133 4.16 9.87 -5.81
C LYS A 133 3.39 8.72 -6.49
N SER A 134 3.72 8.32 -7.73
CA SER A 134 3.00 7.28 -8.46
C SER A 134 3.94 6.15 -8.85
N TRP A 135 4.00 5.10 -8.04
CA TRP A 135 4.89 3.97 -8.28
C TRP A 135 4.53 3.11 -9.47
N PHE A 136 3.26 3.10 -9.85
CA PHE A 136 2.85 2.58 -11.15
C PHE A 136 3.42 3.38 -12.31
N GLY A 137 3.60 4.68 -12.12
CA GLY A 137 4.39 5.52 -13.02
C GLY A 137 5.82 5.00 -13.08
N CYS A 138 6.50 4.83 -11.94
CA CYS A 138 7.87 4.29 -11.90
C CYS A 138 8.01 2.94 -12.62
N LEU A 139 7.14 1.96 -12.34
CA LEU A 139 7.20 0.64 -13.00
C LEU A 139 6.95 0.72 -14.51
N THR A 140 6.07 1.63 -14.94
CA THR A 140 5.85 1.85 -16.38
C THR A 140 7.09 2.47 -17.02
N CYS A 141 7.72 3.43 -16.35
CA CYS A 141 8.97 4.04 -16.82
C CYS A 141 10.11 3.02 -16.86
N PHE A 142 10.23 2.15 -15.86
CA PHE A 142 11.27 1.11 -15.82
C PHE A 142 11.06 0.04 -16.88
N LYS A 143 9.81 -0.33 -17.19
CA LYS A 143 9.53 -1.23 -18.33
C LYS A 143 9.92 -0.62 -19.67
N MET A 144 9.67 0.68 -19.85
CA MET A 144 10.14 1.37 -21.05
C MET A 144 11.67 1.43 -21.08
N LEU A 145 12.28 1.80 -19.95
CA LEU A 145 13.74 1.84 -19.79
C LEU A 145 14.38 0.48 -20.12
N LEU A 146 13.81 -0.63 -19.63
CA LEU A 146 14.28 -1.99 -19.90
C LEU A 146 14.14 -2.39 -21.37
N ARG A 147 13.05 -1.99 -22.03
CA ARG A 147 12.80 -2.33 -23.43
C ARG A 147 13.78 -1.65 -24.40
N ASP A 148 14.29 -0.50 -24.01
CA ASP A 148 15.16 0.35 -24.81
C ASP A 148 16.50 0.60 -24.08
N TRP A 149 16.95 -0.34 -23.23
CA TRP A 149 18.07 -0.15 -22.31
C TRP A 149 19.39 0.02 -23.06
N THR A 150 19.71 -0.92 -23.96
CA THR A 150 20.89 -0.89 -24.82
C THR A 150 20.85 0.32 -25.75
N VAL A 151 19.71 0.63 -26.37
CA VAL A 151 19.58 1.81 -27.23
C VAL A 151 19.89 3.10 -26.47
N LEU A 152 19.38 3.24 -25.24
CA LEU A 152 19.68 4.40 -24.41
C LEU A 152 21.13 4.43 -23.93
N ARG A 153 21.76 3.26 -23.69
CA ARG A 153 23.16 3.16 -23.31
C ARG A 153 24.06 3.66 -24.43
N GLU A 154 23.83 3.20 -25.66
CA GLU A 154 24.60 3.66 -26.83
C GLU A 154 24.33 5.13 -27.14
N ALA A 155 23.09 5.62 -26.96
CA ALA A 155 22.80 7.05 -27.07
C ALA A 155 23.54 7.89 -26.02
N ALA A 156 23.70 7.38 -24.79
CA ALA A 156 24.48 8.06 -23.76
C ALA A 156 25.99 8.03 -24.09
N ARG A 157 26.49 6.89 -24.59
CA ARG A 157 27.88 6.71 -25.03
C ARG A 157 28.24 7.68 -26.16
N ALA A 158 27.40 7.79 -27.18
CA ALA A 158 27.58 8.70 -28.29
C ALA A 158 27.71 10.17 -27.84
N VAL A 159 26.87 10.60 -26.89
CA VAL A 159 26.93 11.96 -26.34
C VAL A 159 28.23 12.20 -25.57
N VAL A 160 28.66 11.23 -24.75
CA VAL A 160 29.91 11.34 -23.98
C VAL A 160 31.12 11.40 -24.92
N ALA A 161 31.17 10.54 -25.94
CA ALA A 161 32.27 10.52 -26.90
C ALA A 161 32.41 11.85 -27.65
N ASP A 162 31.30 12.47 -28.04
CA ASP A 162 31.31 13.80 -28.67
C ASP A 162 31.76 14.91 -27.69
N GLU A 163 31.30 14.87 -26.43
CA GLU A 163 31.75 15.80 -25.38
C GLU A 163 33.26 15.67 -25.10
N GLU A 164 33.81 14.45 -25.14
CA GLU A 164 35.25 14.18 -25.00
C GLU A 164 36.06 14.68 -26.21
N GLU A 165 35.59 14.47 -27.44
CA GLU A 165 36.23 15.01 -28.66
C GLU A 165 36.28 16.55 -28.62
N LEU A 166 35.20 17.20 -28.17
CA LEU A 166 35.13 18.66 -28.00
C LEU A 166 36.08 19.17 -26.90
N GLN A 167 36.19 18.43 -25.79
CA GLN A 167 37.09 18.79 -24.69
C GLN A 167 38.57 18.56 -25.05
N ALA A 168 38.89 17.46 -25.74
CA ALA A 168 40.24 17.19 -26.22
C ALA A 168 40.75 18.27 -27.19
N GLY A 169 39.85 18.87 -27.98
CA GLY A 169 40.16 20.03 -28.82
C GLY A 169 40.40 21.33 -28.04
N ALA A 170 39.93 21.44 -26.80
CA ALA A 170 40.02 22.64 -25.96
C ALA A 170 41.12 22.55 -24.87
N ALA A 171 41.53 21.34 -24.48
CA ALA A 171 42.39 21.08 -23.31
C ALA A 171 43.91 21.07 -23.63
N VAL A 172 44.40 21.98 -24.47
CA VAL A 172 45.84 22.05 -24.82
C VAL A 172 46.72 22.63 -23.69
N ASP A 173 46.19 23.18 -22.58
CA ASP A 173 46.99 23.93 -21.59
C ASP A 173 46.89 23.54 -20.09
N GLU A 174 46.20 22.47 -19.67
CA GLU A 174 46.04 22.16 -18.22
C GLU A 174 46.08 20.65 -17.88
N ALA A 175 47.27 20.02 -17.88
CA ALA A 175 47.41 18.56 -17.81
C ALA A 175 48.30 17.99 -16.67
N GLU A 176 48.37 18.59 -15.48
CA GLU A 176 49.26 18.06 -14.41
C GLU A 176 48.62 17.59 -13.09
N ASP A 177 47.29 17.68 -12.87
CA ASP A 177 46.69 17.36 -11.55
C ASP A 177 45.54 16.31 -11.55
N ALA A 178 45.37 15.51 -12.62
CA ALA A 178 44.17 14.67 -12.79
C ALA A 178 44.22 13.27 -12.13
N ASP A 179 45.41 12.67 -11.95
CA ASP A 179 45.52 11.23 -11.67
C ASP A 179 45.25 10.84 -10.20
N GLU A 180 45.50 11.70 -9.21
CA GLU A 180 45.23 11.39 -7.80
C GLU A 180 43.72 11.45 -7.43
N ALA A 181 42.88 12.06 -8.26
CA ALA A 181 41.45 12.21 -7.97
C ALA A 181 40.62 10.95 -8.34
N ALA A 182 41.10 10.13 -9.29
CA ALA A 182 40.37 8.97 -9.79
C ALA A 182 40.36 7.81 -8.78
N GLU A 183 41.49 7.53 -8.12
CA GLU A 183 41.61 6.42 -7.15
C GLU A 183 40.81 6.67 -5.87
N ALA A 184 40.75 7.91 -5.38
CA ALA A 184 39.96 8.27 -4.19
C ALA A 184 38.43 8.19 -4.43
N GLU A 185 37.98 8.35 -5.67
CA GLU A 185 36.56 8.26 -6.03
C GLU A 185 36.08 6.79 -6.12
N GLU A 186 36.97 5.87 -6.49
CA GLU A 186 36.67 4.43 -6.54
C GLU A 186 36.58 3.79 -5.14
N GLU A 187 37.46 4.16 -4.21
CA GLU A 187 37.35 3.72 -2.79
C GLU A 187 36.08 4.24 -2.10
N ALA A 188 35.64 5.47 -2.41
CA ALA A 188 34.39 6.03 -1.90
C ALA A 188 33.13 5.39 -2.51
N ARG A 189 33.22 4.86 -3.76
CA ARG A 189 32.16 4.07 -4.39
C ARG A 189 31.99 2.69 -3.74
N ASN A 190 33.08 2.10 -3.22
CA ASN A 190 33.09 0.75 -2.66
C ASN A 190 32.75 0.67 -1.15
N ALA A 191 32.77 1.79 -0.43
CA ALA A 191 32.31 1.83 0.96
C ALA A 191 30.78 1.63 1.02
N ALA A 192 30.33 0.42 1.36
CA ALA A 192 28.94 -0.06 1.42
C ALA A 192 28.04 0.62 2.47
N GLY A 193 28.07 1.95 2.52
CA GLY A 193 27.13 2.79 3.23
C GLY A 193 25.87 3.07 2.40
N LYS A 194 24.82 3.56 3.06
CA LYS A 194 23.63 4.10 2.39
C LYS A 194 24.04 5.40 1.67
N GLN A 195 24.59 5.30 0.46
CA GLN A 195 24.86 6.46 -0.38
C GLN A 195 23.56 7.25 -0.56
N THR A 196 23.61 8.52 -0.18
CA THR A 196 22.48 9.43 -0.34
C THR A 196 22.43 9.94 -1.77
N LYS A 197 21.28 10.53 -2.16
CA LYS A 197 21.14 11.17 -3.47
C LYS A 197 22.17 12.28 -3.69
N SER A 198 22.53 13.02 -2.64
CA SER A 198 23.56 14.06 -2.71
C SER A 198 24.94 13.47 -2.96
N ASP A 199 25.29 12.37 -2.29
CA ASP A 199 26.59 11.72 -2.47
C ASP A 199 26.72 11.20 -3.90
N PHE A 200 25.65 10.60 -4.42
CA PHE A 200 25.60 10.17 -5.82
C PHE A 200 25.80 11.33 -6.80
N TYR A 201 25.10 12.46 -6.63
CA TYR A 201 25.32 13.62 -7.51
C TYR A 201 26.68 14.29 -7.32
N ALA A 202 27.29 14.20 -6.13
CA ALA A 202 28.60 14.77 -5.86
C ALA A 202 29.69 14.06 -6.67
N ALA A 203 29.62 12.73 -6.80
CA ALA A 203 30.51 11.94 -7.66
C ALA A 203 30.49 12.44 -9.12
N TYR A 204 29.30 12.68 -9.67
CA TYR A 204 29.16 13.14 -11.07
C TYR A 204 29.24 14.66 -11.24
N LYS A 205 29.71 15.41 -10.25
CA LYS A 205 29.80 16.88 -10.37
C LYS A 205 30.81 17.31 -11.45
N LYS A 206 31.91 16.57 -11.60
CA LYS A 206 32.94 16.81 -12.63
C LYS A 206 32.58 16.17 -13.97
N ALA A 207 32.21 14.89 -13.94
CA ALA A 207 31.89 14.11 -15.14
C ALA A 207 30.58 14.52 -15.84
N GLY A 208 29.67 15.20 -15.13
CA GLY A 208 28.43 15.70 -15.70
C GLY A 208 27.31 14.66 -15.83
N PRO A 209 26.13 15.09 -16.31
CA PRO A 209 24.92 14.27 -16.31
C PRO A 209 24.88 13.21 -17.40
N HIS A 210 25.65 13.36 -18.49
CA HIS A 210 25.70 12.40 -19.59
C HIS A 210 26.56 11.18 -19.21
N GLN A 211 27.74 11.40 -18.62
CA GLN A 211 28.53 10.33 -18.01
C GLN A 211 27.74 9.60 -16.92
N MET A 212 27.04 10.33 -16.05
CA MET A 212 26.17 9.71 -15.03
C MET A 212 25.11 8.79 -15.65
N GLN A 213 24.52 9.19 -16.77
CA GLN A 213 23.53 8.37 -17.46
C GLN A 213 24.17 7.13 -18.09
N LEU A 214 25.35 7.29 -18.70
CA LEU A 214 26.11 6.19 -19.27
C LEU A 214 26.49 5.17 -18.19
N ASP A 215 27.09 5.59 -17.08
CA ASP A 215 27.46 4.71 -15.96
C ASP A 215 26.25 3.98 -15.36
N ILE A 216 25.08 4.61 -15.31
CA ILE A 216 23.83 3.98 -14.87
C ILE A 216 23.37 2.90 -15.86
N LEU A 217 23.43 3.18 -17.17
CA LEU A 217 22.96 2.26 -18.22
C LEU A 217 23.98 1.18 -18.57
N SER A 218 25.25 1.38 -18.25
CA SER A 218 26.30 0.36 -18.37
C SER A 218 26.33 -0.62 -17.19
N ASP A 219 25.54 -0.38 -16.14
CA ASP A 219 25.46 -1.27 -14.97
C ASP A 219 24.44 -2.40 -15.18
N ASP A 220 24.94 -3.58 -15.57
CA ASP A 220 24.12 -4.77 -15.77
C ASP A 220 23.41 -5.24 -14.49
N ARG A 221 24.04 -5.10 -13.32
CA ARG A 221 23.40 -5.45 -12.03
C ARG A 221 22.21 -4.54 -11.74
N LEU A 222 22.31 -3.26 -12.10
CA LEU A 222 21.20 -2.32 -11.98
C LEU A 222 20.07 -2.65 -12.96
N ARG A 223 20.39 -3.06 -14.19
CA ARG A 223 19.43 -3.58 -15.18
C ARG A 223 18.68 -4.79 -14.62
N CYS A 224 19.39 -5.78 -14.07
CA CYS A 224 18.79 -6.94 -13.42
C CYS A 224 17.90 -6.54 -12.23
N SER A 225 18.32 -5.54 -11.45
CA SER A 225 17.52 -4.99 -10.35
C SER A 225 16.22 -4.33 -10.85
N ALA A 226 16.24 -3.68 -12.02
CA ALA A 226 15.03 -3.16 -12.66
C ALA A 226 14.08 -4.29 -13.09
N GLU A 227 14.61 -5.40 -13.61
CA GLU A 227 13.82 -6.58 -13.96
C GLU A 227 13.14 -7.20 -12.74
N ILE A 228 13.87 -7.33 -11.62
CA ILE A 228 13.31 -7.77 -10.33
C ILE A 228 12.14 -6.85 -9.93
N LEU A 229 12.35 -5.53 -9.91
CA LEU A 229 11.32 -4.57 -9.52
C LEU A 229 10.08 -4.66 -10.44
N CYS A 230 10.27 -4.82 -11.75
CA CYS A 230 9.19 -4.84 -12.73
C CYS A 230 8.40 -6.16 -12.71
N ARG A 231 9.08 -7.30 -12.72
CA ARG A 231 8.46 -8.62 -12.86
C ARG A 231 7.88 -9.11 -11.55
N VAL A 232 8.61 -9.02 -10.44
CA VAL A 232 8.12 -9.46 -9.12
C VAL A 232 6.92 -8.61 -8.65
N THR A 233 6.91 -7.31 -8.99
CA THR A 233 5.77 -6.42 -8.62
C THR A 233 4.58 -6.54 -9.58
N ARG A 234 4.73 -7.18 -10.75
CA ARG A 234 3.68 -7.25 -11.79
C ARG A 234 2.33 -7.77 -11.27
N PRO A 235 2.25 -8.83 -10.44
CA PRO A 235 0.96 -9.31 -9.92
C PRO A 235 0.25 -8.26 -9.07
N LEU A 236 0.98 -7.58 -8.18
CA LEU A 236 0.43 -6.50 -7.36
C LEU A 236 -0.04 -5.32 -8.20
N HIS A 237 0.65 -5.02 -9.31
CA HIS A 237 0.23 -4.00 -10.27
C HIS A 237 -1.05 -4.37 -11.01
N LYS A 238 -1.17 -5.61 -11.49
CA LYS A 238 -2.41 -6.09 -12.11
C LYS A 238 -3.59 -5.97 -11.14
N LEU A 239 -3.41 -6.41 -9.89
CA LEU A 239 -4.44 -6.31 -8.87
C LEU A 239 -4.86 -4.86 -8.64
N TYR A 240 -3.90 -3.94 -8.52
CA TYR A 240 -4.21 -2.53 -8.36
C TYR A 240 -5.02 -1.94 -9.53
N GLN A 241 -4.67 -2.28 -10.77
CA GLN A 241 -5.43 -1.81 -11.94
C GLN A 241 -6.85 -2.37 -11.93
N SER A 242 -7.01 -3.65 -11.57
CA SER A 242 -8.32 -4.26 -11.39
C SER A 242 -9.13 -3.57 -10.29
N ASP A 243 -8.50 -3.21 -9.17
CA ASP A 243 -9.16 -2.52 -8.06
C ASP A 243 -9.60 -1.10 -8.47
N LEU A 244 -8.74 -0.37 -9.19
CA LEU A 244 -9.10 0.95 -9.73
C LEU A 244 -10.25 0.87 -10.72
N GLN A 245 -10.28 -0.19 -11.54
CA GLN A 245 -11.34 -0.39 -12.50
C GLN A 245 -12.67 -0.69 -11.81
N ALA A 246 -12.68 -1.58 -10.80
CA ALA A 246 -13.87 -1.85 -9.99
C ALA A 246 -14.41 -0.59 -9.28
N GLN A 247 -13.53 0.30 -8.83
CA GLN A 247 -13.93 1.58 -8.22
C GLN A 247 -14.55 2.56 -9.23
N LYS A 248 -14.23 2.44 -10.53
CA LYS A 248 -14.80 3.28 -11.60
C LYS A 248 -16.13 2.76 -12.14
N GLU A 249 -16.36 1.45 -12.05
CA GLU A 249 -17.54 0.78 -12.62
C GLU A 249 -18.83 1.05 -11.85
N GLY A 250 -18.73 1.54 -10.61
CA GLY A 250 -19.85 2.05 -9.84
C GLY A 250 -20.00 1.38 -8.47
N LEU A 251 -21.13 1.67 -7.82
CA LEU A 251 -21.36 1.27 -6.43
C LEU A 251 -21.40 -0.26 -6.26
N GLU A 252 -22.12 -0.99 -7.12
CA GLU A 252 -22.26 -2.44 -6.95
C GLU A 252 -20.91 -3.16 -7.10
N GLU A 253 -20.10 -2.78 -8.07
CA GLU A 253 -18.78 -3.39 -8.24
C GLU A 253 -17.80 -3.02 -7.14
N MET A 254 -17.89 -1.80 -6.60
CA MET A 254 -17.14 -1.44 -5.39
C MET A 254 -17.57 -2.27 -4.17
N LEU A 255 -18.86 -2.56 -4.01
CA LEU A 255 -19.36 -3.41 -2.92
C LEU A 255 -18.88 -4.86 -3.09
N GLN A 256 -19.01 -5.42 -4.29
CA GLN A 256 -18.51 -6.77 -4.61
C GLN A 256 -17.00 -6.87 -4.45
N TRP A 257 -16.27 -5.85 -4.86
CA TRP A 257 -14.82 -5.77 -4.68
C TRP A 257 -14.42 -5.79 -3.19
N ASN A 258 -15.08 -5.00 -2.34
CA ASN A 258 -14.86 -5.05 -0.89
C ASN A 258 -15.22 -6.44 -0.32
N ALA A 259 -16.35 -7.01 -0.72
CA ALA A 259 -16.79 -8.32 -0.27
C ALA A 259 -15.79 -9.44 -0.60
N LYS A 260 -15.26 -9.44 -1.82
CA LYS A 260 -14.21 -10.37 -2.28
C LYS A 260 -12.92 -10.24 -1.46
N ARG A 261 -12.52 -9.00 -1.13
CA ARG A 261 -11.36 -8.76 -0.25
C ARG A 261 -11.59 -9.28 1.16
N SER A 262 -12.80 -9.14 1.72
CA SER A 262 -13.15 -9.67 3.04
C SER A 262 -13.08 -11.20 3.13
N VAL A 263 -13.08 -11.91 2.01
CA VAL A 263 -12.84 -13.36 1.96
C VAL A 263 -11.43 -13.75 1.51
N GLY A 264 -10.55 -12.78 1.27
CA GLY A 264 -9.14 -13.01 0.97
C GLY A 264 -8.81 -13.23 -0.50
N SER A 265 -9.68 -12.84 -1.43
CA SER A 265 -9.43 -13.00 -2.88
C SER A 265 -8.12 -12.36 -3.34
N SER A 266 -7.68 -11.29 -2.68
CA SER A 266 -6.46 -10.55 -2.95
C SER A 266 -5.18 -11.32 -2.62
N LEU A 267 -5.23 -12.33 -1.73
CA LEU A 267 -4.06 -13.12 -1.35
C LEU A 267 -3.48 -13.94 -2.52
N LYS A 268 -4.26 -14.18 -3.57
CA LYS A 268 -3.77 -14.75 -4.82
C LYS A 268 -2.56 -13.96 -5.35
N ALA A 269 -2.58 -12.63 -5.25
CA ALA A 269 -1.46 -11.81 -5.71
C ALA A 269 -0.19 -12.04 -4.88
N SER A 270 -0.29 -12.32 -3.57
CA SER A 270 0.90 -12.69 -2.76
C SER A 270 1.53 -13.98 -3.26
N ASN A 271 0.73 -14.98 -3.62
CA ASN A 271 1.22 -16.23 -4.18
C ASN A 271 1.84 -16.03 -5.57
N GLU A 272 1.22 -15.21 -6.42
CA GLU A 272 1.77 -14.86 -7.74
C GLU A 272 3.10 -14.08 -7.63
N ILE A 273 3.25 -13.21 -6.62
CA ILE A 273 4.51 -12.51 -6.33
C ILE A 273 5.62 -13.50 -5.98
N LEU A 274 5.34 -14.46 -5.09
CA LEU A 274 6.30 -15.51 -4.73
C LEU A 274 6.61 -16.42 -5.92
N ALA A 275 5.60 -16.83 -6.69
CA ALA A 275 5.79 -17.65 -7.89
C ALA A 275 6.63 -16.93 -8.97
N SER A 276 6.66 -15.60 -8.97
CA SER A 276 7.47 -14.81 -9.92
C SER A 276 8.97 -15.07 -9.75
N THR A 277 9.44 -15.45 -8.55
CA THR A 277 10.86 -15.77 -8.34
C THR A 277 11.24 -17.14 -8.86
N SER A 278 10.28 -18.04 -9.05
CA SER A 278 10.53 -19.36 -9.65
C SER A 278 10.26 -19.37 -11.15
N ASN A 279 9.92 -18.21 -11.75
CA ASN A 279 9.60 -18.12 -13.17
C ASN A 279 10.89 -18.06 -14.01
N PRO A 280 11.15 -19.00 -14.93
CA PRO A 280 12.32 -18.97 -15.80
C PRO A 280 12.47 -17.67 -16.60
N ALA A 281 11.36 -17.02 -16.94
CA ALA A 281 11.36 -15.74 -17.66
C ALA A 281 11.91 -14.57 -16.84
N LEU A 282 11.99 -14.68 -15.50
CA LEU A 282 12.70 -13.70 -14.68
C LEU A 282 14.21 -13.87 -14.84
N TYR A 283 14.71 -15.10 -14.68
CA TYR A 283 16.13 -15.42 -14.80
C TYR A 283 16.70 -15.13 -16.19
N MET A 284 15.96 -15.51 -17.23
CA MET A 284 16.32 -15.16 -18.61
C MET A 284 16.41 -13.64 -18.79
N ALA A 285 15.47 -12.88 -18.23
CA ALA A 285 15.48 -11.42 -18.35
C ALA A 285 16.61 -10.75 -17.55
N MET A 286 17.10 -11.39 -16.48
CA MET A 286 18.29 -10.95 -15.75
C MET A 286 19.61 -11.39 -16.41
N LYS A 287 19.58 -11.91 -17.65
CA LYS A 287 20.75 -12.49 -18.34
C LYS A 287 21.49 -13.54 -17.48
N MET A 288 20.79 -14.21 -16.57
CA MET A 288 21.41 -15.25 -15.75
C MET A 288 21.63 -16.50 -16.59
N THR A 289 22.74 -17.18 -16.34
CA THR A 289 23.12 -18.42 -17.02
C THR A 289 21.96 -19.42 -16.87
N PRO A 290 21.40 -19.93 -17.98
CA PRO A 290 20.35 -20.94 -17.89
C PRO A 290 20.87 -22.15 -17.11
N HIS A 291 19.98 -22.92 -16.52
CA HIS A 291 20.38 -24.12 -15.78
C HIS A 291 21.04 -25.12 -16.75
N CYS A 292 22.37 -25.11 -16.82
CA CYS A 292 23.16 -26.03 -17.63
C CYS A 292 23.39 -27.33 -16.85
N ASN A 293 23.35 -28.46 -17.54
CA ASN A 293 23.87 -29.73 -17.02
C ASN A 293 24.96 -30.22 -18.00
N PRO A 294 26.25 -30.22 -17.63
CA PRO A 294 26.80 -29.98 -16.29
C PRO A 294 26.73 -28.50 -15.86
N CYS A 295 26.76 -28.28 -14.54
CA CYS A 295 26.67 -26.97 -13.92
C CYS A 295 27.78 -26.04 -14.44
N ALA A 296 27.46 -24.75 -14.62
CA ALA A 296 28.44 -23.73 -15.02
C ALA A 296 29.65 -23.69 -14.07
N THR A 297 30.75 -23.10 -14.54
CA THR A 297 31.99 -22.95 -13.77
C THR A 297 31.75 -22.23 -12.43
N PRO A 298 32.46 -22.58 -11.34
CA PRO A 298 32.18 -22.07 -9.99
C PRO A 298 32.19 -20.54 -9.84
N ASP A 299 32.92 -19.83 -10.71
CA ASP A 299 33.24 -18.41 -10.54
C ASP A 299 32.09 -17.45 -10.88
N MET A 300 31.11 -17.84 -11.71
CA MET A 300 29.93 -17.01 -12.03
C MET A 300 28.76 -17.17 -11.05
N LEU A 301 28.83 -18.21 -10.19
CA LEU A 301 27.77 -18.55 -9.25
C LEU A 301 27.52 -17.50 -8.15
N PRO A 302 28.53 -16.78 -7.60
CA PRO A 302 28.30 -15.85 -6.48
C PRO A 302 27.38 -14.69 -6.86
N ASP A 303 27.62 -14.06 -8.01
CA ASP A 303 26.88 -12.90 -8.50
C ASP A 303 25.43 -13.24 -8.85
N GLU A 304 25.25 -14.35 -9.55
CA GLU A 304 23.94 -14.90 -9.88
C GLU A 304 23.16 -15.31 -8.62
N THR A 305 23.84 -15.89 -7.63
CA THR A 305 23.25 -16.22 -6.34
C THR A 305 22.83 -14.96 -5.59
N GLU A 306 23.64 -13.90 -5.61
CA GLU A 306 23.30 -12.61 -5.00
C GLU A 306 22.03 -12.02 -5.64
N LEU A 307 21.94 -12.00 -6.97
CA LEU A 307 20.77 -11.52 -7.70
C LEU A 307 19.51 -12.36 -7.43
N ALA A 308 19.63 -13.69 -7.44
CA ALA A 308 18.53 -14.58 -7.09
C ALA A 308 18.05 -14.37 -5.65
N GLN A 309 18.98 -14.22 -4.69
CA GLN A 309 18.68 -13.94 -3.30
C GLN A 309 18.02 -12.57 -3.14
N LYS A 310 18.47 -11.55 -3.90
CA LYS A 310 17.86 -10.22 -3.94
C LYS A 310 16.41 -10.29 -4.44
N ALA A 311 16.16 -11.03 -5.52
CA ALA A 311 14.82 -11.26 -6.06
C ALA A 311 13.91 -11.97 -5.04
N PHE A 312 14.40 -13.05 -4.43
CA PHE A 312 13.67 -13.81 -3.40
C PHE A 312 13.34 -12.96 -2.17
N THR A 313 14.32 -12.19 -1.67
CA THR A 313 14.15 -11.30 -0.52
C THR A 313 13.12 -10.22 -0.82
N PHE A 314 13.18 -9.59 -2.00
CA PHE A 314 12.19 -8.62 -2.46
C PHE A 314 10.79 -9.21 -2.59
N ALA A 315 10.64 -10.36 -3.24
CA ALA A 315 9.34 -11.03 -3.38
C ALA A 315 8.74 -11.40 -2.03
N THR A 316 9.53 -11.98 -1.12
CA THR A 316 9.09 -12.37 0.22
C THR A 316 8.63 -11.17 1.03
N ASN A 317 9.42 -10.08 1.03
CA ASN A 317 9.05 -8.85 1.73
C ASN A 317 7.79 -8.21 1.11
N LEU A 318 7.67 -8.20 -0.22
CA LEU A 318 6.50 -7.63 -0.91
C LEU A 318 5.23 -8.43 -0.62
N ALA A 319 5.28 -9.75 -0.83
CA ALA A 319 4.16 -10.66 -0.62
C ALA A 319 3.72 -10.67 0.85
N GLY A 320 4.68 -10.68 1.79
CA GLY A 320 4.40 -10.64 3.23
C GLY A 320 3.77 -9.32 3.67
N ASN A 321 4.36 -8.18 3.27
CA ASN A 321 3.79 -6.86 3.56
C ASN A 321 2.36 -6.74 3.02
N PHE A 322 2.13 -7.20 1.80
CA PHE A 322 0.81 -7.15 1.15
C PHE A 322 -0.19 -8.09 1.81
N ALA A 323 0.19 -9.35 2.08
CA ALA A 323 -0.68 -10.31 2.75
C ALA A 323 -1.16 -9.78 4.11
N TRP A 324 -0.26 -9.23 4.93
CA TRP A 324 -0.62 -8.60 6.20
C TRP A 324 -1.54 -7.38 6.04
N SER A 325 -1.42 -6.62 4.95
CA SER A 325 -2.36 -5.53 4.66
C SER A 325 -3.76 -6.01 4.28
N GLU A 326 -3.89 -7.24 3.78
CA GLU A 326 -5.17 -7.84 3.44
C GLU A 326 -5.79 -8.63 4.59
N MET A 327 -5.00 -9.08 5.57
CA MET A 327 -5.48 -9.83 6.75
C MET A 327 -6.55 -9.09 7.54
N LEU A 328 -6.44 -7.76 7.64
CA LEU A 328 -7.43 -6.96 8.36
C LEU A 328 -8.83 -7.11 7.76
N HIS A 329 -8.94 -7.22 6.43
CA HIS A 329 -10.25 -7.37 5.79
C HIS A 329 -10.92 -8.71 6.12
N GLN A 330 -10.16 -9.71 6.55
CA GLN A 330 -10.69 -11.03 6.92
C GLN A 330 -10.88 -11.22 8.42
N PHE A 331 -10.03 -10.57 9.23
CA PHE A 331 -9.89 -10.87 10.65
C PHE A 331 -10.24 -9.69 11.55
N THR A 332 -10.51 -8.49 11.02
CA THR A 332 -10.94 -7.35 11.82
C THR A 332 -12.39 -6.95 11.51
N LEU A 333 -13.15 -6.60 12.54
CA LEU A 333 -14.48 -6.01 12.40
C LEU A 333 -14.37 -4.48 12.36
N PRO A 334 -15.20 -3.80 11.58
CA PRO A 334 -16.31 -4.32 10.78
C PRO A 334 -15.91 -4.93 9.42
N LEU A 335 -14.64 -4.86 9.02
CA LEU A 335 -14.22 -5.13 7.64
C LEU A 335 -14.50 -6.57 7.18
N ALA A 336 -14.35 -7.56 8.05
CA ALA A 336 -14.71 -8.95 7.78
C ALA A 336 -16.19 -9.13 7.45
N ALA A 337 -17.08 -8.34 8.06
CA ALA A 337 -18.51 -8.40 7.78
C ALA A 337 -18.87 -7.90 6.37
N GLY A 338 -17.96 -7.25 5.65
CA GLY A 338 -18.11 -6.96 4.22
C GLY A 338 -18.36 -8.22 3.38
N ALA A 339 -17.94 -9.40 3.84
CA ALA A 339 -18.21 -10.66 3.16
C ALA A 339 -19.71 -11.01 3.04
N LEU A 340 -20.58 -10.39 3.85
CA LEU A 340 -22.04 -10.54 3.73
C LEU A 340 -22.62 -9.89 2.46
N LEU A 341 -21.83 -9.08 1.76
CA LEU A 341 -22.20 -8.44 0.50
C LEU A 341 -21.86 -9.29 -0.74
N LEU A 342 -21.28 -10.48 -0.55
CA LEU A 342 -20.97 -11.37 -1.68
C LEU A 342 -22.24 -11.76 -2.43
N ALA A 343 -22.19 -11.69 -3.76
CA ALA A 343 -23.27 -12.14 -4.62
C ALA A 343 -23.57 -13.65 -4.48
N ASP A 344 -22.53 -14.47 -4.27
CA ASP A 344 -22.65 -15.89 -3.98
C ASP A 344 -23.07 -16.09 -2.51
N ARG A 345 -24.34 -16.50 -2.31
CA ARG A 345 -24.92 -16.71 -0.98
C ARG A 345 -24.22 -17.82 -0.19
N ASP A 346 -23.75 -18.87 -0.85
CA ASP A 346 -23.07 -19.97 -0.17
C ASP A 346 -21.70 -19.52 0.33
N GLN A 347 -20.98 -18.71 -0.46
CA GLN A 347 -19.75 -18.07 -0.01
C GLN A 347 -20.01 -17.10 1.15
N ALA A 348 -21.06 -16.27 1.06
CA ALA A 348 -21.45 -15.35 2.13
C ALA A 348 -21.77 -16.12 3.43
N GLN A 349 -22.51 -17.22 3.36
CA GLN A 349 -22.85 -18.06 4.50
C GLN A 349 -21.61 -18.79 5.08
N ARG A 350 -20.67 -19.23 4.25
CA ARG A 350 -19.37 -19.76 4.72
C ARG A 350 -18.54 -18.68 5.43
N ALA A 351 -18.50 -17.47 4.88
CA ALA A 351 -17.80 -16.35 5.51
C ALA A 351 -18.46 -15.93 6.83
N LEU A 352 -19.79 -15.88 6.90
CA LEU A 352 -20.53 -15.60 8.13
C LEU A 352 -20.22 -16.63 9.24
N ARG A 353 -20.14 -17.92 8.90
CA ARG A 353 -19.74 -18.96 9.86
C ARG A 353 -18.32 -18.74 10.39
N ARG A 354 -17.36 -18.39 9.52
CA ARG A 354 -15.99 -18.04 9.92
C ARG A 354 -15.96 -16.82 10.87
N ILE A 355 -16.74 -15.78 10.54
CA ILE A 355 -16.87 -14.59 11.39
C ILE A 355 -17.48 -14.99 12.74
N GLY A 356 -18.46 -15.90 12.75
CA GLY A 356 -19.03 -16.44 13.98
C GLY A 356 -17.99 -17.11 14.88
N THR A 357 -17.13 -17.97 14.32
CA THR A 357 -16.02 -18.58 15.06
C THR A 357 -15.07 -17.54 15.65
N LEU A 358 -14.77 -16.46 14.92
CA LEU A 358 -13.97 -15.34 15.43
C LEU A 358 -14.68 -14.63 16.59
N ILE A 359 -15.96 -14.30 16.43
CA ILE A 359 -16.75 -13.63 17.47
C ILE A 359 -16.80 -14.48 18.74
N ASP A 360 -17.07 -15.78 18.61
CA ASP A 360 -17.15 -16.70 19.74
C ASP A 360 -15.79 -16.83 20.45
N ALA A 361 -14.67 -16.86 19.70
CA ALA A 361 -13.32 -16.86 20.28
C ALA A 361 -13.03 -15.57 21.07
N VAL A 362 -13.45 -14.40 20.56
CA VAL A 362 -13.29 -13.11 21.25
C VAL A 362 -14.13 -13.07 22.52
N VAL A 363 -15.40 -13.47 22.48
CA VAL A 363 -16.28 -13.53 23.65
C VAL A 363 -15.70 -14.49 24.71
N LYS A 364 -15.22 -15.67 24.30
CA LYS A 364 -14.58 -16.62 25.20
C LYS A 364 -13.35 -16.01 25.89
N ALA A 365 -12.53 -15.24 25.16
CA ALA A 365 -11.39 -14.54 25.75
C ALA A 365 -11.81 -13.48 26.77
N GLU A 366 -12.89 -12.75 26.50
CA GLU A 366 -13.45 -11.74 27.43
C GLU A 366 -13.96 -12.39 28.72
N ASP A 367 -14.69 -13.50 28.61
CA ASP A 367 -15.21 -14.24 29.77
C ASP A 367 -14.06 -14.78 30.65
N MET A 368 -12.94 -15.15 30.03
CA MET A 368 -11.75 -15.68 30.72
C MET A 368 -10.83 -14.60 31.29
N LEU A 369 -11.08 -13.31 31.03
CA LEU A 369 -10.19 -12.20 31.43
C LEU A 369 -9.92 -12.17 32.94
N LYS A 370 -10.91 -12.52 33.77
CA LYS A 370 -10.77 -12.61 35.23
C LYS A 370 -9.73 -13.65 35.65
N THR A 371 -9.65 -14.76 34.93
CA THR A 371 -8.74 -15.89 35.23
C THR A 371 -7.39 -15.77 34.52
N LYS A 372 -7.34 -15.04 33.39
CA LYS A 372 -6.16 -14.89 32.54
C LYS A 372 -5.96 -13.42 32.14
N PRO A 373 -5.37 -12.60 33.04
CA PRO A 373 -5.22 -11.16 32.81
C PRO A 373 -4.42 -10.80 31.55
N LEU A 374 -3.50 -11.67 31.10
CA LEU A 374 -2.74 -11.48 29.86
C LEU A 374 -3.64 -11.40 28.60
N LEU A 375 -4.87 -11.93 28.64
CA LEU A 375 -5.83 -11.79 27.54
C LEU A 375 -6.22 -10.32 27.35
N GLY A 376 -6.12 -9.51 28.41
CA GLY A 376 -6.38 -8.08 28.34
C GLY A 376 -5.44 -7.35 27.38
N GLN A 377 -4.17 -7.78 27.28
CA GLN A 377 -3.23 -7.20 26.32
C GLN A 377 -3.61 -7.57 24.88
N LEU A 378 -3.98 -8.83 24.65
CA LEU A 378 -4.39 -9.33 23.34
C LEU A 378 -5.70 -8.69 22.86
N LEU A 379 -6.70 -8.62 23.74
CA LEU A 379 -7.97 -7.93 23.48
C LEU A 379 -7.74 -6.43 23.26
N LYS A 380 -6.84 -5.82 24.03
CA LYS A 380 -6.43 -4.43 23.80
C LYS A 380 -5.89 -4.27 22.38
N ASP A 381 -4.98 -5.12 21.92
CA ASP A 381 -4.45 -5.06 20.55
C ASP A 381 -5.49 -5.35 19.46
N LEU A 382 -6.48 -6.21 19.74
CA LEU A 382 -7.63 -6.44 18.86
C LEU A 382 -8.52 -5.20 18.73
N ALA A 383 -8.77 -4.51 19.85
CA ALA A 383 -9.54 -3.28 20.00
C ALA A 383 -11.06 -3.37 19.73
N PHE A 384 -11.62 -4.52 19.37
CA PHE A 384 -13.06 -4.67 19.07
C PHE A 384 -13.96 -4.18 20.21
N GLN A 385 -13.53 -4.35 21.46
CA GLN A 385 -14.26 -3.91 22.65
C GLN A 385 -14.36 -2.40 22.83
N GLU A 386 -13.43 -1.66 22.22
CA GLU A 386 -13.38 -0.20 22.25
C GLU A 386 -14.12 0.41 21.04
N GLU A 387 -14.40 -0.39 20.01
CA GLU A 387 -15.05 0.05 18.78
C GLU A 387 -16.55 -0.26 18.77
N SER A 388 -17.37 0.78 18.84
CA SER A 388 -18.84 0.67 18.89
C SER A 388 -19.43 -0.11 17.70
N LEU A 389 -18.91 0.12 16.50
CA LEU A 389 -19.39 -0.55 15.29
C LEU A 389 -19.00 -2.03 15.26
N ALA A 390 -17.77 -2.38 15.66
CA ALA A 390 -17.35 -3.77 15.77
C ALA A 390 -18.25 -4.53 16.77
N ARG A 391 -18.50 -3.96 17.95
CA ARG A 391 -19.43 -4.52 18.94
C ARG A 391 -20.84 -4.71 18.43
N GLU A 392 -21.38 -3.71 17.74
CA GLU A 392 -22.73 -3.82 17.18
C GLU A 392 -22.82 -4.99 16.19
N VAL A 393 -21.83 -5.13 15.31
CA VAL A 393 -21.75 -6.26 14.36
C VAL A 393 -21.69 -7.59 15.12
N MET A 394 -20.83 -7.71 16.14
CA MET A 394 -20.72 -8.93 16.94
C MET A 394 -22.07 -9.34 17.55
N ILE A 395 -22.76 -8.39 18.21
CA ILE A 395 -24.03 -8.65 18.90
C ILE A 395 -25.11 -9.10 17.90
N ARG A 396 -25.25 -8.39 16.78
CA ARG A 396 -26.28 -8.70 15.78
C ARG A 396 -26.03 -10.04 15.10
N LEU A 397 -24.79 -10.34 14.73
CA LEU A 397 -24.46 -11.62 14.10
C LEU A 397 -24.64 -12.80 15.07
N ARG A 398 -24.31 -12.62 16.35
CA ARG A 398 -24.57 -13.64 17.38
C ARG A 398 -26.07 -13.84 17.61
N ARG A 399 -26.88 -12.78 17.65
CA ARG A 399 -28.36 -12.86 17.69
C ARG A 399 -28.94 -13.55 16.46
N ALA A 400 -28.32 -13.35 15.30
CA ALA A 400 -28.67 -14.03 14.07
C ALA A 400 -28.29 -15.51 14.05
N GLN A 401 -27.61 -16.02 15.09
CA GLN A 401 -27.06 -17.38 15.13
C GLN A 401 -26.20 -17.70 13.89
N TYR A 402 -25.54 -16.67 13.35
CA TYR A 402 -24.72 -16.77 12.13
C TYR A 402 -25.49 -17.35 10.92
N ASN A 403 -26.80 -17.13 10.85
CA ASN A 403 -27.65 -17.47 9.70
C ASN A 403 -27.88 -16.22 8.83
N LEU A 404 -27.53 -16.31 7.54
CA LEU A 404 -27.66 -15.21 6.59
C LEU A 404 -29.12 -14.80 6.37
N ASP A 405 -30.08 -15.73 6.46
CA ASP A 405 -31.51 -15.44 6.25
C ASP A 405 -32.17 -14.74 7.44
N HIS A 406 -31.47 -14.67 8.59
CA HIS A 406 -32.01 -14.04 9.78
C HIS A 406 -32.06 -12.51 9.63
N PRO A 407 -33.14 -11.83 10.09
CA PRO A 407 -33.29 -10.36 9.95
C PRO A 407 -32.13 -9.53 10.52
N GLU A 408 -31.53 -9.98 11.63
CA GLU A 408 -30.34 -9.32 12.20
C GLU A 408 -29.10 -9.41 11.28
N ALA A 409 -28.87 -10.53 10.59
CA ALA A 409 -27.77 -10.65 9.62
C ALA A 409 -28.01 -9.76 8.40
N GLN A 410 -29.26 -9.68 7.93
CA GLN A 410 -29.66 -8.75 6.87
C GLN A 410 -29.45 -7.28 7.27
N THR A 411 -29.72 -6.95 8.54
CA THR A 411 -29.44 -5.61 9.08
C THR A 411 -27.94 -5.29 9.05
N VAL A 412 -27.09 -6.27 9.38
CA VAL A 412 -25.63 -6.10 9.26
C VAL A 412 -25.20 -5.97 7.81
N ALA A 413 -25.76 -6.73 6.88
CA ALA A 413 -25.48 -6.59 5.45
C ALA A 413 -25.85 -5.19 4.92
N GLN A 414 -27.02 -4.66 5.31
CA GLN A 414 -27.40 -3.28 4.97
C GLN A 414 -26.46 -2.23 5.59
N LEU A 415 -26.00 -2.47 6.82
CA LEU A 415 -25.01 -1.62 7.48
C LEU A 415 -23.68 -1.63 6.71
N MET A 416 -23.21 -2.79 6.28
CA MET A 416 -22.00 -2.93 5.48
C MET A 416 -22.16 -2.27 4.10
N ARG A 417 -23.35 -2.37 3.48
CA ARG A 417 -23.64 -1.66 2.22
C ARG A 417 -23.52 -0.15 2.37
N ARG A 418 -23.96 0.41 3.50
CA ARG A 418 -23.80 1.85 3.80
C ARG A 418 -22.35 2.20 4.12
N PHE A 419 -21.67 1.33 4.86
CA PHE A 419 -20.27 1.52 5.26
C PHE A 419 -19.33 1.54 4.04
N PHE A 420 -19.49 0.58 3.12
CA PHE A 420 -18.68 0.47 1.91
C PHE A 420 -19.24 1.20 0.69
N GLY A 421 -20.45 1.77 0.80
CA GLY A 421 -21.10 2.47 -0.31
C GLY A 421 -20.61 3.90 -0.53
N GLY A 422 -19.82 4.44 0.40
CA GLY A 422 -19.13 5.70 0.23
C GLY A 422 -17.89 5.57 -0.66
N SER A 423 -17.34 6.69 -1.09
CA SER A 423 -16.10 6.71 -1.85
C SER A 423 -14.95 6.10 -1.04
N SER A 424 -14.13 5.33 -1.76
CA SER A 424 -12.91 4.71 -1.24
C SER A 424 -11.71 5.67 -1.19
N SER A 425 -11.92 6.94 -1.56
CA SER A 425 -10.91 7.99 -1.57
C SER A 425 -10.75 8.63 -0.19
N THR A 426 -9.54 8.62 0.35
CA THR A 426 -9.19 9.30 1.62
C THR A 426 -9.56 10.76 1.60
N LYS A 427 -9.34 11.42 0.47
CA LYS A 427 -9.69 12.82 0.30
C LYS A 427 -11.19 13.02 0.55
N GLU A 428 -12.03 12.19 -0.04
CA GLU A 428 -13.49 12.30 0.10
C GLU A 428 -13.97 11.86 1.48
N ILE A 429 -13.37 10.82 2.06
CA ILE A 429 -13.66 10.41 3.45
C ILE A 429 -13.30 11.54 4.42
N LEU A 430 -12.16 12.20 4.23
CA LEU A 430 -11.72 13.33 5.03
C LEU A 430 -12.63 14.55 4.83
N GLU A 431 -12.92 14.92 3.59
CA GLU A 431 -13.85 16.02 3.28
C GLU A 431 -15.24 15.74 3.86
N SER A 432 -15.71 14.50 3.83
CA SER A 432 -16.97 14.09 4.47
C SER A 432 -16.87 14.12 6.00
N CYS A 433 -15.75 13.72 6.60
CA CYS A 433 -15.54 13.76 8.04
C CYS A 433 -15.47 15.20 8.55
N PHE A 434 -14.64 16.05 7.92
CA PHE A 434 -14.56 17.47 8.24
C PHE A 434 -15.87 18.20 7.92
N GLY A 435 -16.56 17.82 6.84
CA GLY A 435 -17.90 18.31 6.54
C GLY A 435 -18.90 17.96 7.63
N HIS A 436 -18.87 16.72 8.14
CA HIS A 436 -19.70 16.29 9.26
C HIS A 436 -19.35 17.05 10.56
N LEU A 437 -18.07 17.19 10.88
CA LEU A 437 -17.63 17.97 12.04
C LEU A 437 -18.03 19.44 11.93
N ALA A 438 -17.83 20.05 10.77
CA ALA A 438 -18.22 21.42 10.50
C ALA A 438 -19.75 21.58 10.61
N ASP A 439 -20.52 20.62 10.13
CA ASP A 439 -21.97 20.57 10.30
C ASP A 439 -22.35 20.48 11.80
N VAL A 440 -21.77 19.55 12.56
CA VAL A 440 -21.96 19.42 14.01
C VAL A 440 -21.61 20.71 14.75
N VAL A 441 -20.46 21.32 14.45
CA VAL A 441 -20.03 22.61 15.03
C VAL A 441 -21.01 23.72 14.63
N SER A 442 -21.44 23.76 13.37
CA SER A 442 -22.41 24.76 12.90
C SER A 442 -23.78 24.62 13.56
N ARG A 443 -24.21 23.40 13.86
CA ARG A 443 -25.44 23.06 14.61
C ARG A 443 -25.33 23.42 16.09
N SER A 444 -24.12 23.43 16.64
CA SER A 444 -23.82 23.85 18.01
C SER A 444 -23.67 25.38 18.15
N ASN A 445 -23.62 26.12 17.04
CA ASN A 445 -23.53 27.57 17.05
C ASN A 445 -24.88 28.20 17.44
N LYS A 446 -24.90 29.03 18.48
CA LYS A 446 -26.11 29.63 19.09
C LYS A 446 -26.99 30.41 18.09
N ASN A 447 -26.40 30.88 16.99
CA ASN A 447 -27.09 31.68 15.98
C ASN A 447 -27.75 30.85 14.85
N LYS A 448 -27.50 29.54 14.77
CA LYS A 448 -28.15 28.64 13.81
C LYS A 448 -29.12 27.71 14.53
N ARG A 449 -30.42 27.91 14.32
CA ARG A 449 -31.43 26.97 14.83
C ARG A 449 -31.40 25.69 14.00
N THR A 450 -30.86 24.62 14.58
CA THR A 450 -30.94 23.27 13.98
C THR A 450 -32.40 22.88 13.79
N SER A 451 -32.72 22.31 12.63
CA SER A 451 -34.09 21.86 12.34
C SER A 451 -34.54 20.82 13.36
N ARG A 452 -35.86 20.73 13.58
CA ARG A 452 -36.45 19.77 14.51
C ARG A 452 -35.99 18.34 14.22
N LEU A 453 -36.05 17.96 12.94
CA LEU A 453 -35.58 16.67 12.47
C LEU A 453 -34.07 16.49 12.69
N GLY A 454 -33.26 17.51 12.46
CA GLY A 454 -31.82 17.45 12.68
C GLY A 454 -31.43 17.22 14.15
N LEU A 455 -32.18 17.82 15.08
CA LEU A 455 -32.02 17.61 16.53
C LEU A 455 -32.39 16.18 16.94
N TRP A 456 -33.51 15.66 16.47
CA TRP A 456 -33.91 14.28 16.74
C TRP A 456 -32.94 13.27 16.13
N LEU A 457 -32.51 13.48 14.89
CA LEU A 457 -31.50 12.63 14.26
C LEU A 457 -30.21 12.61 15.09
N TYR A 458 -29.73 13.76 15.57
CA TYR A 458 -28.59 13.80 16.47
C TYR A 458 -28.87 13.03 17.78
N CYS A 459 -30.06 13.16 18.36
CA CYS A 459 -30.41 12.45 19.60
C CYS A 459 -30.49 10.93 19.45
N THR A 460 -30.85 10.46 18.26
CA THR A 460 -30.91 9.03 17.97
C THR A 460 -29.52 8.48 17.64
N SER A 461 -28.67 9.28 16.99
CA SER A 461 -27.35 8.86 16.51
C SER A 461 -26.18 9.12 17.47
N SER A 462 -26.30 10.07 18.41
CA SER A 462 -25.22 10.52 19.28
C SER A 462 -25.19 9.73 20.59
N GLY A 463 -24.06 9.07 20.91
CA GLY A 463 -23.88 8.34 22.16
C GLY A 463 -23.80 9.22 23.42
N PHE A 464 -23.60 10.54 23.25
CA PHE A 464 -23.53 11.49 24.37
C PHE A 464 -24.87 11.75 25.05
N ILE A 465 -25.98 11.47 24.36
CA ILE A 465 -27.30 11.66 24.95
C ILE A 465 -27.41 10.86 26.24
N LYS A 466 -26.91 9.61 26.23
CA LYS A 466 -26.85 8.79 27.44
C LYS A 466 -25.99 9.41 28.54
N SER A 467 -24.82 9.95 28.19
CA SER A 467 -23.90 10.60 29.13
C SER A 467 -24.44 11.90 29.72
N SER A 468 -25.34 12.59 29.00
CA SER A 468 -26.06 13.78 29.47
C SER A 468 -27.23 13.45 30.43
N GLY A 469 -27.41 12.19 30.80
CA GLY A 469 -28.52 11.73 31.65
C GLY A 469 -29.85 11.59 30.91
N MET A 470 -29.85 11.71 29.58
CA MET A 470 -31.03 11.52 28.75
C MET A 470 -31.14 10.08 28.25
N LYS A 471 -32.38 9.60 28.03
CA LYS A 471 -32.64 8.34 27.34
C LYS A 471 -32.21 8.48 25.87
N GLN A 472 -31.41 7.54 25.37
CA GLN A 472 -31.13 7.45 23.93
C GLN A 472 -32.45 7.19 23.18
N HIS A 473 -32.79 8.07 22.24
CA HIS A 473 -33.98 7.86 21.41
C HIS A 473 -33.71 6.82 20.34
N LEU A 474 -34.69 5.95 20.09
CA LEU A 474 -34.63 5.03 18.96
C LEU A 474 -35.10 5.76 17.70
N PRO A 475 -34.53 5.45 16.52
CA PRO A 475 -34.96 6.04 15.26
C PRO A 475 -36.26 5.38 14.76
N ASP A 476 -37.31 5.39 15.58
CA ASP A 476 -38.62 4.83 15.26
C ASP A 476 -39.71 5.92 15.22
N SER A 477 -40.83 5.63 14.53
CA SER A 477 -41.92 6.57 14.35
C SER A 477 -42.62 6.95 15.64
N SER A 478 -42.65 6.06 16.64
CA SER A 478 -43.31 6.32 17.92
C SER A 478 -42.50 7.28 18.80
N GLU A 479 -41.18 7.08 18.85
CA GLU A 479 -40.23 7.96 19.53
C GLU A 479 -40.14 9.33 18.83
N TRP A 480 -40.25 9.38 17.49
CA TRP A 480 -40.35 10.65 16.75
C TRP A 480 -41.61 11.44 17.07
N LEU A 481 -42.78 10.79 17.10
CA LEU A 481 -44.05 11.45 17.47
C LEU A 481 -44.05 11.91 18.93
N ALA A 482 -43.52 11.08 19.84
CA ALA A 482 -43.32 11.43 21.24
C ALA A 482 -42.37 12.65 21.38
N TRP A 483 -41.29 12.68 20.61
CA TRP A 483 -40.37 13.82 20.56
C TRP A 483 -41.05 15.09 20.03
N LEU A 484 -41.78 14.98 18.91
CA LEU A 484 -42.48 16.11 18.28
C LEU A 484 -43.53 16.75 19.20
N SER A 485 -44.29 15.93 19.93
CA SER A 485 -45.33 16.40 20.85
C SER A 485 -44.78 17.18 22.06
N ARG A 486 -43.53 16.92 22.45
CA ARG A 486 -42.84 17.62 23.55
C ARG A 486 -42.02 18.81 23.08
N PHE A 487 -41.60 18.80 21.81
CA PHE A 487 -40.71 19.79 21.24
C PHE A 487 -41.32 21.20 21.23
N GLY A 488 -40.65 22.14 21.90
CA GLY A 488 -41.09 23.54 22.02
C GLY A 488 -41.79 23.88 23.34
N ASN A 489 -42.12 22.88 24.17
CA ASN A 489 -42.58 23.12 25.53
C ASN A 489 -41.38 23.34 26.46
N ALA A 490 -40.93 24.59 26.61
CA ALA A 490 -39.76 24.92 27.44
C ALA A 490 -39.94 24.59 28.95
N LYS A 491 -41.18 24.36 29.41
CA LYS A 491 -41.49 23.98 30.79
C LYS A 491 -41.47 22.46 31.01
N ASP A 492 -41.46 21.68 29.93
CA ASP A 492 -41.36 20.23 30.02
C ASP A 492 -39.95 19.84 30.55
N GLU A 493 -39.91 19.07 31.63
CA GLU A 493 -38.66 18.68 32.30
C GLU A 493 -37.73 17.93 31.33
N TRP A 494 -38.30 17.15 30.42
CA TRP A 494 -37.55 16.43 29.41
C TRP A 494 -36.94 17.39 28.37
N MET A 495 -37.68 18.41 27.90
CA MET A 495 -37.11 19.49 27.05
C MET A 495 -36.07 20.36 27.77
N GLN A 496 -36.16 20.53 29.08
CA GLN A 496 -35.13 21.26 29.85
C GLN A 496 -33.82 20.47 29.92
N LYS A 497 -33.90 19.16 30.18
CA LYS A 497 -32.74 18.25 30.10
C LYS A 497 -32.16 18.23 28.69
N PHE A 498 -33.03 18.21 27.68
CA PHE A 498 -32.67 18.30 26.27
C PHE A 498 -31.91 19.59 25.93
N ASN A 499 -32.46 20.76 26.26
CA ASN A 499 -31.81 22.04 26.01
C ASN A 499 -30.47 22.16 26.76
N THR A 500 -30.36 21.52 27.92
CA THR A 500 -29.11 21.42 28.69
C THR A 500 -28.07 20.55 27.98
N ALA A 501 -28.47 19.40 27.41
CA ALA A 501 -27.58 18.50 26.66
C ALA A 501 -27.05 19.07 25.33
N PHE A 502 -27.73 20.05 24.75
CA PHE A 502 -27.28 20.79 23.56
C PHE A 502 -26.62 22.13 23.90
N ASN A 503 -26.63 22.53 25.17
CA ASN A 503 -25.86 23.67 25.64
C ASN A 503 -24.44 23.20 25.94
N VAL A 504 -23.50 23.52 25.04
CA VAL A 504 -22.08 23.17 25.16
C VAL A 504 -21.47 23.60 26.50
N ALA A 505 -21.95 24.70 27.10
CA ALA A 505 -21.48 25.17 28.40
C ALA A 505 -22.07 24.39 29.59
N ALA A 506 -23.20 23.69 29.41
CA ALA A 506 -23.89 22.97 30.47
C ALA A 506 -23.71 21.45 30.39
N THR A 507 -23.17 20.94 29.28
CA THR A 507 -22.84 19.52 29.14
C THR A 507 -21.43 19.31 29.71
N PRO A 508 -21.27 18.67 30.88
CA PRO A 508 -19.95 18.32 31.39
C PRO A 508 -19.29 17.39 30.37
N LEU A 509 -18.13 17.80 29.86
CA LEU A 509 -17.31 16.92 29.02
C LEU A 509 -17.00 15.66 29.83
N PRO A 510 -17.09 14.45 29.23
CA PRO A 510 -16.72 13.23 29.93
C PRO A 510 -15.27 13.36 30.40
N GLN A 511 -15.10 13.54 31.71
CA GLN A 511 -13.81 13.39 32.36
C GLN A 511 -13.59 11.88 32.45
N ALA A 512 -12.77 11.32 31.56
CA ALA A 512 -12.33 9.95 31.71
C ALA A 512 -11.70 9.83 33.10
N GLN A 513 -12.23 8.94 33.96
CA GLN A 513 -11.84 8.83 35.38
C GLN A 513 -10.33 8.64 35.58
N ASP A 514 -9.61 8.21 34.53
CA ASP A 514 -8.17 7.95 34.53
C ASP A 514 -7.38 8.74 33.46
N MET A 515 -7.97 9.75 32.80
CA MET A 515 -7.25 10.57 31.83
C MET A 515 -7.68 12.04 31.90
N GLU A 516 -6.76 12.91 32.33
CA GLU A 516 -6.90 14.34 32.15
C GLU A 516 -6.92 14.65 30.65
N PHE A 517 -8.05 15.19 30.19
CA PHE A 517 -8.13 15.80 28.87
C PHE A 517 -7.01 16.85 28.78
N PRO A 518 -6.15 16.82 27.75
CA PRO A 518 -5.17 17.88 27.59
C PRO A 518 -5.91 19.22 27.44
N LYS A 519 -5.79 20.06 28.48
CA LYS A 519 -6.49 21.34 28.59
C LYS A 519 -5.95 22.39 27.60
N THR A 520 -4.80 22.12 26.99
CA THR A 520 -4.16 23.00 26.02
C THR A 520 -3.85 22.27 24.71
N VAL A 521 -3.70 23.05 23.64
CA VAL A 521 -3.26 22.56 22.33
C VAL A 521 -1.90 21.85 22.43
N GLU A 522 -0.97 22.34 23.27
CA GLU A 522 0.30 21.62 23.48
C GLU A 522 0.10 20.29 24.18
N GLY A 523 -0.89 20.18 25.08
CA GLY A 523 -1.25 18.92 25.71
C GLY A 523 -1.69 17.87 24.69
N VAL A 524 -2.55 18.24 23.74
CA VAL A 524 -3.03 17.36 22.65
C VAL A 524 -1.86 16.86 21.80
N VAL A 525 -0.89 17.73 21.53
CA VAL A 525 0.33 17.40 20.78
C VAL A 525 1.23 16.44 21.57
N LYS A 526 1.34 16.62 22.89
CA LYS A 526 2.17 15.81 23.80
C LYS A 526 1.55 14.46 24.19
N THR A 527 0.24 14.30 24.11
CA THR A 527 -0.42 13.01 24.37
C THR A 527 0.06 11.96 23.39
N LYS A 528 0.54 10.81 23.89
CA LYS A 528 0.84 9.64 23.07
C LYS A 528 -0.46 8.98 22.65
N TRP A 529 -1.01 9.42 21.52
CA TRP A 529 -2.12 8.75 20.86
C TRP A 529 -1.70 7.35 20.44
N ARG A 530 -2.65 6.41 20.42
CA ARG A 530 -2.42 5.11 19.78
C ARG A 530 -1.90 5.35 18.36
N LEU A 531 -0.88 4.60 17.98
CA LEU A 531 -0.41 4.59 16.60
C LEU A 531 -1.51 3.93 15.75
N ALA A 532 -2.40 4.73 15.16
CA ALA A 532 -3.19 4.29 14.02
C ALA A 532 -2.25 4.19 12.81
N GLY A 533 -2.25 3.03 12.15
CA GLY A 533 -1.44 2.78 10.96
C GLY A 533 -1.29 1.30 10.63
N PRO A 534 -0.46 0.95 9.63
CA PRO A 534 -0.30 -0.43 9.19
C PRO A 534 0.07 -1.40 10.33
N LEU A 535 0.90 -0.96 11.28
CA LEU A 535 1.33 -1.81 12.39
C LEU A 535 0.20 -2.15 13.36
N SER A 536 -0.71 -1.22 13.65
CA SER A 536 -1.86 -1.53 14.53
C SER A 536 -2.83 -2.49 13.85
N HIS A 537 -3.08 -2.33 12.56
CA HIS A 537 -3.89 -3.27 11.78
C HIS A 537 -3.28 -4.67 11.76
N TYR A 538 -1.95 -4.76 11.65
CA TYR A 538 -1.25 -6.06 11.70
C TYR A 538 -1.36 -6.69 13.08
N ARG A 539 -1.23 -5.91 14.15
CA ARG A 539 -1.42 -6.41 15.52
C ARG A 539 -2.84 -6.87 15.79
N SER A 540 -3.85 -6.10 15.38
CA SER A 540 -5.26 -6.48 15.53
C SER A 540 -5.56 -7.77 14.77
N SER A 541 -5.10 -7.87 13.51
CA SER A 541 -5.26 -9.09 12.71
C SER A 541 -4.52 -10.29 13.32
N ALA A 542 -3.30 -10.09 13.80
CA ALA A 542 -2.52 -11.14 14.46
C ALA A 542 -3.19 -11.60 15.78
N ALA A 543 -3.73 -10.67 16.56
CA ALA A 543 -4.47 -10.96 17.78
C ALA A 543 -5.73 -11.78 17.47
N ALA A 544 -6.50 -11.40 16.45
CA ALA A 544 -7.66 -12.15 15.99
C ALA A 544 -7.30 -13.58 15.54
N CYS A 545 -6.25 -13.73 14.72
CA CYS A 545 -5.74 -15.02 14.28
C CYS A 545 -5.28 -15.90 15.46
N TYR A 546 -4.60 -15.31 16.44
CA TYR A 546 -4.15 -16.02 17.63
C TYR A 546 -5.35 -16.48 18.48
N LEU A 547 -6.32 -15.59 18.72
CA LEU A 547 -7.55 -15.92 19.46
C LEU A 547 -8.30 -17.08 18.82
N LEU A 548 -8.46 -17.07 17.50
CA LEU A 548 -9.05 -18.19 16.75
C LEU A 548 -8.31 -19.50 17.03
N LYS A 549 -6.98 -19.50 16.86
CA LYS A 549 -6.15 -20.71 17.00
C LYS A 549 -6.14 -21.29 18.41
N GLU A 550 -6.13 -20.44 19.43
CA GLU A 550 -6.02 -20.86 20.84
C GLU A 550 -7.37 -20.97 21.55
N SER A 551 -8.48 -20.64 20.89
CA SER A 551 -9.81 -20.70 21.48
C SER A 551 -10.14 -22.11 22.00
N ASP A 552 -9.88 -23.15 21.22
CA ASP A 552 -10.15 -24.55 21.60
C ASP A 552 -9.26 -25.06 22.73
N SER A 553 -8.01 -24.58 22.80
CA SER A 553 -7.08 -24.91 23.90
C SER A 553 -7.46 -24.20 25.21
N GLY A 554 -8.37 -23.22 25.15
CA GLY A 554 -8.69 -22.33 26.26
C GLY A 554 -7.54 -21.36 26.55
N PHE A 555 -6.79 -20.92 25.54
CA PHE A 555 -5.68 -19.98 25.65
C PHE A 555 -4.57 -20.47 26.59
N ARG A 556 -4.16 -21.73 26.45
CA ARG A 556 -3.09 -22.31 27.27
C ARG A 556 -1.73 -21.68 26.97
N ASN A 557 -1.48 -21.29 25.72
CA ASN A 557 -0.16 -20.82 25.28
C ASN A 557 -0.02 -19.29 25.26
N LEU A 558 -0.80 -18.58 26.08
CA LEU A 558 -0.97 -17.11 26.00
C LEU A 558 0.33 -16.32 26.11
N THR A 559 1.31 -16.81 26.86
CA THR A 559 2.66 -16.22 26.97
C THR A 559 3.41 -16.18 25.65
N MET A 560 3.03 -17.03 24.69
CA MET A 560 3.62 -17.12 23.35
C MET A 560 2.96 -16.20 22.32
N ALA A 561 1.89 -15.47 22.66
CA ALA A 561 1.14 -14.64 21.70
C ALA A 561 2.01 -13.58 21.02
N TRP A 562 2.98 -13.02 21.75
CA TRP A 562 3.88 -11.96 21.27
C TRP A 562 5.36 -12.27 21.43
N ALA A 563 5.71 -13.46 21.97
CA ALA A 563 7.07 -13.95 21.91
C ALA A 563 7.40 -14.14 20.41
N SER A 564 8.20 -13.21 19.87
CA SER A 564 8.65 -13.19 18.48
C SER A 564 8.93 -14.61 17.99
N LEU A 565 8.27 -15.03 16.90
CA LEU A 565 8.33 -16.36 16.26
C LEU A 565 7.29 -17.37 16.77
N TRP A 566 6.12 -17.38 16.10
CA TRP A 566 5.66 -18.64 15.54
C TRP A 566 6.37 -18.79 14.18
N PRO A 567 7.45 -19.57 14.04
CA PRO A 567 8.00 -19.90 12.73
C PRO A 567 6.91 -20.49 11.82
N GLN A 568 5.95 -21.21 12.42
CA GLN A 568 4.79 -21.73 11.73
C GLN A 568 3.87 -20.63 11.16
N PHE A 569 3.65 -19.46 11.77
CA PHE A 569 2.77 -18.46 11.14
C PHE A 569 3.36 -17.83 9.87
N ARG A 570 4.71 -17.69 9.80
CA ARG A 570 5.39 -17.24 8.57
C ARG A 570 5.23 -18.24 7.42
N TYR A 571 5.20 -19.54 7.70
CA TYR A 571 5.05 -20.59 6.70
C TYR A 571 3.59 -21.01 6.44
N SER A 572 2.73 -21.04 7.47
CA SER A 572 1.35 -21.51 7.40
C SER A 572 0.39 -20.53 6.74
N ILE A 573 0.65 -19.22 6.74
CA ILE A 573 -0.16 -18.28 5.93
C ILE A 573 0.03 -18.57 4.42
N VAL A 574 1.21 -19.07 4.02
CA VAL A 574 1.53 -19.41 2.63
C VAL A 574 1.15 -20.87 2.29
N GLN A 575 1.11 -21.77 3.27
CA GLN A 575 0.93 -23.22 3.04
C GLN A 575 -0.33 -23.85 3.65
N CYS A 576 -1.31 -23.10 4.17
CA CYS A 576 -2.50 -23.73 4.78
C CYS A 576 -3.33 -24.51 3.74
N PRO A 577 -3.37 -25.87 3.77
CA PRO A 577 -4.04 -26.68 2.74
C PRO A 577 -5.58 -26.54 2.77
N HIS A 578 -6.13 -26.15 3.92
CA HIS A 578 -7.55 -25.85 4.07
C HIS A 578 -7.98 -24.53 3.40
N PHE A 579 -7.03 -23.67 2.98
CA PHE A 579 -7.34 -22.47 2.22
C PHE A 579 -7.33 -22.72 0.70
N CYS A 580 -6.44 -23.57 0.17
CA CYS A 580 -6.39 -23.90 -1.27
C CYS A 580 -7.54 -24.81 -1.73
N SER A 581 -8.05 -25.70 -0.87
CA SER A 581 -9.14 -26.62 -1.24
C SER A 581 -10.49 -25.94 -1.55
N SER A 582 -10.65 -24.66 -1.20
CA SER A 582 -11.86 -23.88 -1.54
C SER A 582 -11.77 -23.10 -2.86
N ILE A 583 -10.61 -23.08 -3.51
CA ILE A 583 -10.38 -22.34 -4.78
C ILE A 583 -10.16 -23.32 -5.96
N SER A 584 -9.83 -24.60 -5.72
CA SER A 584 -9.52 -25.57 -6.77
C SER A 584 -10.69 -26.48 -7.20
N GLY A 585 -11.95 -26.06 -7.05
CA GLY A 585 -13.13 -26.87 -7.39
C GLY A 585 -13.44 -27.02 -8.89
N SER A 586 -12.57 -26.59 -9.82
CA SER A 586 -12.88 -26.59 -11.26
C SER A 586 -11.63 -26.63 -12.15
N ALA A 587 -10.71 -27.55 -11.91
CA ALA A 587 -9.67 -27.91 -12.88
C ALA A 587 -9.08 -29.28 -12.54
N ALA A 588 -9.85 -30.34 -12.82
CA ALA A 588 -9.35 -31.70 -12.94
C ALA A 588 -10.10 -32.35 -14.11
N ALA A 589 -9.63 -32.04 -15.32
CA ALA A 589 -9.76 -32.80 -16.55
C ALA A 589 -8.55 -32.43 -17.42
#